data_AF-V9VMN8-F1
#
_entry.id   AF-V9VMN8-F1
#
_cell.length_a   1.000
_cell.length_b   1.000
_cell.length_c   1.000
_cell.angle_alpha   90.00
_cell.angle_beta   90.00
_cell.angle_gamma   90.00
#
_symmetry.space_group_name_H-M   'P 1'
#
loop_
_entity.id
_entity.type
_entity.pdbx_description
1 polymer ?
#
loop_
_entity_poly.entity_id
_entity_poly.type
_entity_poly.pdbx_seq_one_letter_code
_entity_poly.pdbx_strand_id
1 'polypeptide(L)'
;MLDGGRTPRGTYMGALRIKLQPGWKTYWRAPGDAGIAPSFSWRGARNVGGLSITWPAPEVFQTSGYRTIGYHGQLVLPLEITPETPGKPVRLKGRMQLGVCKDVCVPAELSFDHQLDSTAGRNPAIAAAMASRPWSAKEAGVRHAVCSLRPSEYGMKVTARISMPSAGGKEVAVIEPGNPKLFAGETTTRREGGLLVAETEFLPADDNAYAIDRSQLRITVLGQNHAVDIQGCSAG
;
A
#
# COMPACT_ATOMS: atom_id res chain seq x y z
N MET A 1 -13.91 -0.76 14.11
CA MET A 1 -13.41 -2.07 13.64
C MET A 1 -14.56 -2.81 12.97
N LEU A 2 -14.25 -3.66 11.99
CA LEU A 2 -15.18 -4.63 11.42
C LEU A 2 -14.63 -6.03 11.66
N ASP A 3 -15.48 -6.95 12.10
CA ASP A 3 -15.14 -8.37 12.16
C ASP A 3 -15.48 -9.07 10.84
N GLY A 4 -14.61 -9.99 10.43
CA GLY A 4 -14.77 -10.84 9.24
C GLY A 4 -14.69 -12.33 9.54
N GLY A 5 -14.67 -12.70 10.82
CA GLY A 5 -14.64 -14.09 11.28
C GLY A 5 -13.29 -14.77 11.15
N ARG A 6 -13.27 -16.06 11.48
CA ARG A 6 -12.09 -16.92 11.33
C ARG A 6 -11.97 -17.41 9.88
N THR A 7 -10.77 -17.38 9.33
CA THR A 7 -10.48 -17.95 8.01
C THR A 7 -10.19 -19.46 8.11
N PRO A 8 -10.24 -20.21 6.99
CA PRO A 8 -9.84 -21.61 6.96
C PRO A 8 -8.39 -21.87 7.41
N ARG A 9 -7.51 -20.86 7.32
CA ARG A 9 -6.11 -20.95 7.77
C ARG A 9 -5.95 -20.80 9.29
N GLY A 10 -7.04 -20.59 10.01
CA GLY A 10 -7.02 -20.36 11.46
C GLY A 10 -6.66 -18.94 11.88
N THR A 11 -6.45 -18.03 10.92
CA THR A 11 -6.31 -16.58 11.14
C THR A 11 -7.68 -15.93 11.36
N TYR A 12 -7.68 -14.69 11.84
CA TYR A 12 -8.86 -13.85 11.97
C TYR A 12 -8.84 -12.75 10.91
N MET A 13 -9.97 -12.57 10.24
CA MET A 13 -10.16 -11.46 9.33
C MET A 13 -10.86 -10.32 10.06
N GLY A 14 -10.34 -9.11 9.92
CA GLY A 14 -10.97 -7.89 10.39
C GLY A 14 -10.66 -6.73 9.46
N ALA A 15 -11.17 -5.54 9.77
CA ALA A 15 -10.76 -4.33 9.06
C ALA A 15 -10.86 -3.06 9.91
N LEU A 16 -9.97 -2.12 9.63
CA LEU A 16 -10.14 -0.73 10.02
C LEU A 16 -10.99 -0.03 8.97
N ARG A 17 -12.14 0.53 9.39
CA ARG A 17 -13.00 1.34 8.51
C ARG A 17 -12.87 2.81 8.89
N ILE A 18 -12.34 3.60 7.97
CA ILE A 18 -12.23 5.05 8.06
C ILE A 18 -13.29 5.64 7.15
N LYS A 19 -14.22 6.42 7.71
CA LYS A 19 -15.22 7.16 6.94
C LYS A 19 -14.78 8.61 6.86
N LEU A 20 -14.76 9.15 5.64
CA LEU A 20 -14.34 10.51 5.35
C LEU A 20 -15.58 11.35 5.04
N GLN A 21 -15.60 12.58 5.54
CA GLN A 21 -16.63 13.55 5.16
C GLN A 21 -16.49 13.93 3.67
N PRO A 22 -17.56 14.38 3.01
CA PRO A 22 -17.48 14.83 1.62
C PRO A 22 -16.35 15.85 1.39
N GLY A 23 -15.58 15.65 0.32
CA GLY A 23 -14.41 16.46 -0.02
C GLY A 23 -13.11 16.08 0.70
N TRP A 24 -13.18 15.35 1.81
CA TRP A 24 -12.00 14.86 2.53
C TRP A 24 -11.43 13.60 1.91
N LYS A 25 -10.11 13.50 1.96
CA LYS A 25 -9.30 12.37 1.50
C LYS A 25 -8.37 11.88 2.60
N THR A 26 -7.97 10.62 2.52
CA THR A 26 -6.86 10.05 3.30
C THR A 26 -5.84 9.45 2.36
N TYR A 27 -4.62 9.25 2.85
CA TYR A 27 -3.52 8.76 2.03
C TYR A 27 -3.39 7.24 2.00
N TRP A 28 -2.81 6.76 0.89
CA TRP A 28 -2.32 5.39 0.73
C TRP A 28 -0.97 5.20 1.43
N ARG A 29 -0.48 3.96 1.54
CA ARG A 29 0.83 3.66 2.13
C ARG A 29 2.01 4.34 1.42
N ALA A 30 1.89 4.57 0.11
CA ALA A 30 2.87 5.26 -0.72
C ALA A 30 2.20 6.49 -1.35
N PRO A 31 2.08 7.60 -0.59
CA PRO A 31 1.08 8.62 -0.87
C PRO A 31 1.50 9.63 -1.95
N GLY A 32 2.71 9.49 -2.51
CA GLY A 32 3.37 10.51 -3.31
C GLY A 32 4.04 11.60 -2.44
N ASP A 33 4.80 12.47 -3.08
CA ASP A 33 5.72 13.41 -2.41
C ASP A 33 5.03 14.40 -1.46
N ALA A 34 3.76 14.74 -1.74
CA ALA A 34 2.98 15.70 -0.95
C ALA A 34 2.01 15.05 0.06
N GLY A 35 2.11 13.74 0.29
CA GLY A 35 1.18 13.02 1.16
C GLY A 35 1.80 12.51 2.47
N ILE A 36 0.96 12.29 3.47
CA ILE A 36 1.38 11.78 4.78
C ILE A 36 0.95 10.33 4.90
N ALA A 37 1.93 9.42 4.76
CA ALA A 37 1.69 7.99 4.81
C ALA A 37 1.13 7.55 6.18
N PRO A 38 0.15 6.63 6.22
CA PRO A 38 -0.35 6.10 7.47
C PRO A 38 0.69 5.21 8.17
N SER A 39 0.80 5.35 9.49
CA SER A 39 1.64 4.52 10.35
C SER A 39 0.79 3.84 11.43
N PHE A 40 1.22 2.66 11.87
CA PHE A 40 0.48 1.83 12.82
C PHE A 40 1.32 1.49 14.03
N SER A 41 0.72 1.60 15.21
CA SER A 41 1.25 1.10 16.47
C SER A 41 0.27 0.08 17.04
N TRP A 42 0.69 -1.18 17.14
CA TRP A 42 -0.13 -2.27 17.69
C TRP A 42 0.09 -2.48 19.20
N ARG A 43 0.61 -1.45 19.89
CA ARG A 43 0.90 -1.52 21.32
C ARG A 43 -0.39 -1.81 22.10
N GLY A 44 -0.33 -2.84 22.94
CA GLY A 44 -1.45 -3.29 23.76
C GLY A 44 -2.35 -4.33 23.09
N ALA A 45 -2.09 -4.71 21.84
CA ALA A 45 -2.70 -5.89 21.24
C ALA A 45 -2.32 -7.14 22.07
N ARG A 46 -3.23 -8.12 22.12
CA ARG A 46 -3.03 -9.36 22.87
C ARG A 46 -3.32 -10.56 21.98
N ASN A 47 -2.49 -11.59 22.12
CA ASN A 47 -2.58 -12.83 21.36
C ASN A 47 -2.44 -12.61 19.83
N VAL A 48 -1.56 -11.70 19.42
CA VAL A 48 -1.29 -11.39 18.00
C VAL A 48 0.14 -11.83 17.67
N GLY A 49 0.28 -12.96 16.98
CA GLY A 49 1.56 -13.50 16.54
C GLY A 49 1.99 -13.01 15.15
N GLY A 50 1.03 -12.52 14.36
CA GLY A 50 1.30 -11.91 13.05
C GLY A 50 0.13 -11.06 12.59
N LEU A 51 0.41 -10.05 11.76
CA LEU A 51 -0.59 -9.16 11.20
C LEU A 51 -0.16 -8.75 9.79
N SER A 52 -1.05 -8.97 8.81
CA SER A 52 -0.87 -8.50 7.45
C SER A 52 -1.99 -7.52 7.06
N ILE A 53 -1.63 -6.53 6.25
CA ILE A 53 -2.54 -5.48 5.78
C ILE A 53 -2.72 -5.65 4.29
N THR A 54 -3.97 -5.79 3.83
CA THR A 54 -4.28 -5.72 2.40
C THR A 54 -4.78 -4.32 2.07
N TRP A 55 -4.07 -3.63 1.19
CA TRP A 55 -4.47 -2.31 0.72
C TRP A 55 -5.39 -2.44 -0.51
N PRO A 56 -6.61 -1.89 -0.47
CA PRO A 56 -7.40 -1.64 -1.67
C PRO A 56 -6.61 -0.82 -2.70
N ALA A 57 -6.91 -0.96 -3.99
CA ALA A 57 -6.35 -0.11 -5.02
C ALA A 57 -6.66 1.36 -4.71
N PRO A 58 -5.65 2.23 -4.62
CA PRO A 58 -5.87 3.64 -4.35
C PRO A 58 -6.21 4.39 -5.65
N GLU A 59 -6.62 5.63 -5.49
CA GLU A 59 -6.80 6.58 -6.57
C GLU A 59 -5.64 7.58 -6.65
N VAL A 60 -5.36 8.05 -7.85
CA VAL A 60 -4.40 9.13 -8.11
C VAL A 60 -5.15 10.46 -8.17
N PHE A 61 -4.79 11.39 -7.30
CA PHE A 61 -5.33 12.74 -7.25
C PHE A 61 -4.27 13.77 -7.65
N GLN A 62 -4.73 14.91 -8.15
CA GLN A 62 -3.94 16.14 -8.18
C GLN A 62 -4.44 17.09 -7.11
N THR A 63 -3.56 17.46 -6.19
CA THR A 63 -3.86 18.38 -5.08
C THR A 63 -2.80 19.47 -5.08
N SER A 64 -3.21 20.73 -5.27
CA SER A 64 -2.31 21.89 -5.25
C SER A 64 -1.10 21.78 -6.19
N GLY A 65 -1.29 21.17 -7.37
CA GLY A 65 -0.22 20.96 -8.36
C GLY A 65 0.63 19.70 -8.14
N TYR A 66 0.47 19.00 -7.02
CA TYR A 66 1.19 17.77 -6.70
C TYR A 66 0.34 16.53 -6.92
N ARG A 67 1.00 15.42 -7.27
CA ARG A 67 0.35 14.10 -7.34
C ARG A 67 0.30 13.48 -5.96
N THR A 68 -0.91 13.13 -5.52
CA THR A 68 -1.14 12.42 -4.25
C THR A 68 -1.94 11.15 -4.49
N ILE A 69 -1.70 10.11 -3.70
CA ILE A 69 -2.31 8.79 -3.88
C ILE A 69 -3.03 8.39 -2.60
N GLY A 70 -4.31 8.02 -2.72
CA GLY A 70 -5.13 7.80 -1.54
C GLY A 70 -6.56 7.35 -1.81
N TYR A 71 -7.45 7.74 -0.91
CA TYR A 71 -8.85 7.34 -0.89
C TYR A 71 -9.73 8.52 -0.52
N HIS A 72 -10.94 8.55 -1.08
CA HIS A 72 -12.01 9.48 -0.72
C HIS A 72 -13.26 8.72 -0.25
N GLY A 73 -14.14 9.38 0.52
CA GLY A 73 -15.38 8.78 1.03
C GLY A 73 -15.17 7.72 2.13
N GLN A 74 -14.47 6.63 1.85
CA GLN A 74 -14.05 5.66 2.88
C GLN A 74 -12.80 4.87 2.49
N LEU A 75 -12.08 4.41 3.51
CA LEU A 75 -11.09 3.34 3.42
C LEU A 75 -11.53 2.20 4.34
N VAL A 76 -11.77 1.02 3.76
CA VAL A 76 -11.85 -0.23 4.51
C VAL A 76 -10.50 -0.92 4.29
N LEU A 77 -9.73 -1.06 5.36
CA LEU A 77 -8.39 -1.63 5.33
C LEU A 77 -8.40 -3.04 5.97
N PRO A 78 -8.51 -4.10 5.16
CA PRO A 78 -8.47 -5.47 5.64
C PRO A 78 -7.17 -5.78 6.40
N LEU A 79 -7.36 -6.44 7.53
CA LEU A 79 -6.32 -6.97 8.38
C LEU A 79 -6.53 -8.48 8.50
N GLU A 80 -5.48 -9.24 8.26
CA GLU A 80 -5.46 -10.66 8.59
C GLU A 80 -4.52 -10.88 9.78
N ILE A 81 -5.07 -11.42 10.86
CA ILE A 81 -4.41 -11.55 12.14
C ILE A 81 -4.17 -13.03 12.44
N THR A 82 -2.90 -13.39 12.61
CA THR A 82 -2.49 -14.72 13.08
C THR A 82 -2.44 -14.70 14.61
N PRO A 83 -3.23 -15.54 15.30
CA PRO A 83 -3.15 -15.65 16.75
C PRO A 83 -1.80 -16.24 17.18
N GLU A 84 -1.23 -15.75 18.28
CA GLU A 84 -0.02 -16.33 18.88
C GLU A 84 -0.33 -17.69 19.53
N THR A 85 -1.45 -17.76 20.25
CA THR A 85 -2.05 -18.97 20.81
C THR A 85 -3.39 -19.25 20.12
N PRO A 86 -3.45 -20.25 19.22
CA PRO A 86 -4.68 -20.64 18.54
C PRO A 86 -5.83 -20.96 19.51
N GLY A 87 -7.06 -20.58 19.14
CA GLY A 87 -8.26 -20.85 19.93
C GLY A 87 -8.47 -19.92 21.14
N LYS A 88 -7.49 -19.09 21.52
CA LYS A 88 -7.68 -18.03 22.51
C LYS A 88 -8.24 -16.76 21.86
N PRO A 89 -8.98 -15.92 22.61
CA PRO A 89 -9.45 -14.64 22.11
C PRO A 89 -8.29 -13.77 21.63
N VAL A 90 -8.51 -13.02 20.55
CA VAL A 90 -7.56 -12.06 20.00
C VAL A 90 -8.09 -10.66 20.25
N ARG A 91 -7.28 -9.80 20.86
CA ARG A 91 -7.63 -8.40 21.08
C ARG A 91 -6.71 -7.51 20.27
N LEU A 92 -7.26 -6.81 19.29
CA LEU A 92 -6.55 -5.85 18.49
C LEU A 92 -6.71 -4.46 19.11
N LYS A 93 -5.62 -3.97 19.70
CA LYS A 93 -5.52 -2.62 20.24
C LYS A 93 -4.34 -1.90 19.60
N GLY A 94 -4.54 -0.63 19.27
CA GLY A 94 -3.51 0.15 18.64
C GLY A 94 -3.92 1.56 18.29
N ARG A 95 -3.01 2.23 17.60
CA ARG A 95 -3.15 3.58 17.08
C ARG A 95 -2.73 3.60 15.62
N MET A 96 -3.45 4.37 14.82
CA MET A 96 -3.14 4.68 13.43
C MET A 96 -2.95 6.18 13.32
N GLN A 97 -1.76 6.62 12.91
CA GLN A 97 -1.53 7.99 12.51
C GLN A 97 -1.65 8.06 10.99
N LEU A 98 -2.28 9.10 10.46
CA LEU A 98 -2.52 9.26 9.03
C LEU A 98 -2.72 10.74 8.68
N GLY A 99 -2.43 11.12 7.44
CA GLY A 99 -2.87 12.42 6.93
C GLY A 99 -4.30 12.38 6.42
N VAL A 100 -5.02 13.46 6.64
CA VAL A 100 -6.29 13.76 5.98
C VAL A 100 -6.19 15.10 5.27
N CYS A 101 -6.76 15.18 4.07
CA CYS A 101 -6.66 16.39 3.26
C CYS A 101 -8.01 16.77 2.64
N LYS A 102 -8.34 18.06 2.74
CA LYS A 102 -9.42 18.68 1.96
C LYS A 102 -8.79 19.80 1.12
N ASP A 103 -8.70 21.00 1.70
CA ASP A 103 -7.99 22.15 1.13
C ASP A 103 -6.56 22.26 1.69
N VAL A 104 -6.39 21.85 2.95
CA VAL A 104 -5.11 21.73 3.65
C VAL A 104 -5.00 20.31 4.21
N CYS A 105 -3.79 19.78 4.20
CA CYS A 105 -3.51 18.44 4.68
C CYS A 105 -2.99 18.50 6.11
N VAL A 106 -3.62 17.75 7.02
CA VAL A 106 -3.29 17.73 8.45
C VAL A 106 -3.11 16.31 8.96
N PRO A 107 -2.20 16.07 9.91
CA PRO A 107 -2.09 14.78 10.59
C PRO A 107 -3.31 14.54 11.48
N ALA A 108 -3.73 13.29 11.55
CA ALA A 108 -4.77 12.78 12.44
C ALA A 108 -4.28 11.50 13.14
N GLU A 109 -4.87 11.20 14.31
CA GLU A 109 -4.63 9.97 15.04
C GLU A 109 -5.96 9.29 15.36
N LEU A 110 -6.03 7.99 15.08
CA LEU A 110 -7.18 7.14 15.39
C LEU A 110 -6.74 6.04 16.35
N SER A 111 -7.44 5.87 17.46
CA SER A 111 -7.22 4.77 18.40
C SER A 111 -8.30 3.71 18.24
N PHE A 112 -7.93 2.44 18.39
CA PHE A 112 -8.87 1.32 18.36
C PHE A 112 -8.51 0.29 19.42
N ASP A 113 -9.53 -0.36 19.95
CA ASP A 113 -9.42 -1.40 20.97
C ASP A 113 -10.62 -2.33 20.81
N HIS A 114 -10.39 -3.51 20.24
CA HIS A 114 -11.45 -4.42 19.83
C HIS A 114 -11.05 -5.87 20.06
N GLN A 115 -11.91 -6.65 20.70
CA GLN A 115 -11.77 -8.10 20.74
C GLN A 115 -12.41 -8.68 19.48
N LEU A 116 -11.63 -9.38 18.66
CA LEU A 116 -12.12 -9.97 17.41
C LEU A 116 -13.17 -11.04 17.70
N ASP A 117 -14.30 -10.94 17.00
CA ASP A 117 -15.36 -11.94 17.08
C ASP A 117 -15.02 -13.13 16.18
N SER A 118 -14.68 -14.26 16.82
CA SER A 118 -14.35 -15.51 16.15
C SER A 118 -15.53 -16.17 15.46
N THR A 119 -16.76 -15.81 15.87
CA THR A 119 -18.02 -16.35 15.38
C THR A 119 -18.66 -15.48 14.31
N ALA A 120 -18.12 -14.27 14.08
CA ALA A 120 -18.60 -13.38 13.04
C ALA A 120 -18.58 -14.06 11.66
N GLY A 121 -19.64 -13.83 10.89
CA GLY A 121 -19.71 -14.27 9.50
C GLY A 121 -18.82 -13.43 8.58
N ARG A 122 -18.76 -13.84 7.30
CA ARG A 122 -18.07 -13.07 6.26
C ARG A 122 -18.68 -11.68 6.13
N ASN A 123 -17.84 -10.65 6.26
CA ASN A 123 -18.28 -9.26 6.15
C ASN A 123 -18.22 -8.76 4.71
N PRO A 124 -19.32 -8.24 4.13
CA PRO A 124 -19.35 -7.81 2.74
C PRO A 124 -18.43 -6.60 2.47
N ALA A 125 -18.25 -5.69 3.42
CA ALA A 125 -17.36 -4.54 3.25
C ALA A 125 -15.88 -4.98 3.19
N ILE A 126 -15.51 -5.96 4.01
CA ILE A 126 -14.17 -6.55 3.95
C ILE A 126 -13.97 -7.31 2.63
N ALA A 127 -14.97 -8.09 2.22
CA ALA A 127 -14.91 -8.82 0.96
C ALA A 127 -14.76 -7.89 -0.26
N ALA A 128 -15.49 -6.78 -0.31
CA ALA A 128 -15.37 -5.77 -1.36
C ALA A 128 -13.98 -5.12 -1.36
N ALA A 129 -13.47 -4.73 -0.19
CA ALA A 129 -12.12 -4.16 -0.06
C ALA A 129 -11.03 -5.14 -0.52
N MET A 130 -11.13 -6.41 -0.14
CA MET A 130 -10.23 -7.47 -0.60
C MET A 130 -10.31 -7.68 -2.12
N ALA A 131 -11.51 -7.60 -2.71
CA ALA A 131 -11.70 -7.73 -4.15
C ALA A 131 -11.14 -6.53 -4.93
N SER A 132 -11.10 -5.35 -4.31
CA SER A 132 -10.54 -4.12 -4.89
C SER A 132 -9.02 -4.00 -4.76
N ARG A 133 -8.32 -5.00 -4.20
CA ARG A 133 -6.84 -4.96 -4.13
C ARG A 133 -6.23 -4.88 -5.53
N PRO A 134 -5.02 -4.33 -5.68
CA PRO A 134 -4.25 -4.50 -6.91
C PRO A 134 -4.11 -5.98 -7.28
N TRP A 135 -4.23 -6.28 -8.57
CA TRP A 135 -3.97 -7.58 -9.13
C TRP A 135 -2.50 -7.94 -8.92
N SER A 136 -2.21 -9.19 -8.64
CA SER A 136 -0.84 -9.69 -8.65
C SER A 136 -0.26 -9.62 -10.07
N ALA A 137 1.07 -9.65 -10.17
CA ALA A 137 1.79 -9.76 -11.44
C ALA A 137 1.23 -10.89 -12.34
N LYS A 138 0.88 -12.05 -11.76
CA LYS A 138 0.30 -13.17 -12.49
C LYS A 138 -1.11 -12.88 -13.00
N GLU A 139 -1.99 -12.34 -12.15
CA GLU A 139 -3.37 -11.97 -12.52
C GLU A 139 -3.39 -10.94 -13.66
N ALA A 140 -2.43 -10.01 -13.67
CA ALA A 140 -2.29 -8.98 -14.70
C ALA A 140 -1.50 -9.40 -15.95
N GLY A 141 -0.97 -10.62 -16.01
CA GLY A 141 -0.19 -11.10 -17.15
C GLY A 141 1.17 -10.40 -17.32
N VAL A 142 1.79 -9.93 -16.23
CA VAL A 142 3.15 -9.40 -16.25
C VAL A 142 4.12 -10.52 -16.63
N ARG A 143 4.89 -10.32 -17.70
CA ARG A 143 5.87 -11.31 -18.21
C ARG A 143 7.23 -11.18 -17.53
N HIS A 144 7.71 -9.95 -17.37
CA HIS A 144 8.97 -9.65 -16.70
C HIS A 144 9.00 -8.22 -16.19
N ALA A 145 9.67 -8.01 -15.07
CA ALA A 145 9.99 -6.71 -14.51
C ALA A 145 11.49 -6.65 -14.25
N VAL A 146 12.16 -5.67 -14.88
CA VAL A 146 13.62 -5.51 -14.83
C VAL A 146 13.92 -4.14 -14.24
N CYS A 147 14.80 -4.08 -13.24
CA CYS A 147 15.23 -2.82 -12.63
C CYS A 147 16.72 -2.57 -12.84
N SER A 148 17.04 -1.45 -13.48
CA SER A 148 18.40 -0.90 -13.50
C SER A 148 18.55 0.14 -12.40
N LEU A 149 19.66 0.07 -11.67
CA LEU A 149 20.02 1.00 -10.59
C LEU A 149 21.24 1.79 -11.02
N ARG A 150 21.21 3.11 -10.89
CA ARG A 150 22.34 3.99 -11.21
C ARG A 150 22.51 5.02 -10.10
N PRO A 151 23.72 5.26 -9.58
CA PRO A 151 23.97 6.38 -8.68
C PRO A 151 23.55 7.70 -9.31
N SER A 152 23.01 8.59 -8.50
CA SER A 152 22.72 9.99 -8.83
C SER A 152 23.47 10.91 -7.85
N GLU A 153 23.30 12.22 -8.00
CA GLU A 153 23.92 13.21 -7.12
C GLU A 153 23.46 13.06 -5.66
N TYR A 154 22.17 12.76 -5.44
CA TYR A 154 21.55 12.73 -4.12
C TYR A 154 21.13 11.33 -3.65
N GLY A 155 21.31 10.30 -4.48
CA GLY A 155 20.92 8.95 -4.11
C GLY A 155 21.09 7.94 -5.24
N MET A 156 20.01 7.21 -5.54
CA MET A 156 20.00 6.13 -6.50
C MET A 156 18.81 6.24 -7.44
N LYS A 157 19.09 6.50 -8.72
CA LYS A 157 18.09 6.42 -9.78
C LYS A 157 17.70 4.97 -10.04
N VAL A 158 16.39 4.70 -10.03
CA VAL A 158 15.80 3.40 -10.33
C VAL A 158 14.95 3.52 -11.58
N THR A 159 15.20 2.63 -12.54
CA THR A 159 14.37 2.51 -13.75
C THR A 159 13.83 1.10 -13.83
N ALA A 160 12.51 0.97 -13.68
CA ALA A 160 11.77 -0.27 -13.85
C ALA A 160 11.21 -0.36 -15.27
N ARG A 161 11.54 -1.44 -15.97
CA ARG A 161 10.98 -1.82 -17.29
C ARG A 161 10.10 -3.04 -17.11
N ILE A 162 8.81 -2.89 -17.35
CA ILE A 162 7.79 -3.87 -17.01
C ILE A 162 7.05 -4.29 -18.27
N SER A 163 7.22 -5.54 -18.69
CA SER A 163 6.51 -6.10 -19.83
C SER A 163 5.17 -6.63 -19.36
N MET A 164 4.11 -5.89 -19.64
CA MET A 164 2.77 -6.18 -19.17
C MET A 164 1.70 -5.62 -20.12
N PRO A 165 0.53 -6.28 -20.21
CA PRO A 165 -0.68 -5.67 -20.76
C PRO A 165 -0.97 -4.31 -20.13
N SER A 166 -1.70 -3.45 -20.84
CA SER A 166 -2.10 -2.17 -20.26
C SER A 166 -3.11 -2.37 -19.12
N ALA A 167 -2.90 -1.63 -18.03
CA ALA A 167 -3.82 -1.49 -16.91
C ALA A 167 -4.95 -0.49 -17.21
N GLY A 168 -4.95 0.12 -18.40
CA GLY A 168 -5.99 1.02 -18.91
C GLY A 168 -5.62 2.50 -18.78
N GLY A 169 -5.87 3.27 -19.85
CA GLY A 169 -5.74 4.72 -19.88
C GLY A 169 -4.34 5.23 -19.52
N LYS A 170 -4.29 6.35 -18.79
CA LYS A 170 -3.04 6.87 -18.23
C LYS A 170 -2.64 6.04 -17.02
N GLU A 171 -1.43 5.52 -17.04
CA GLU A 171 -0.89 4.69 -15.98
C GLU A 171 0.14 5.46 -15.15
N VAL A 172 0.06 5.28 -13.84
CA VAL A 172 1.03 5.82 -12.88
C VAL A 172 1.67 4.66 -12.15
N ALA A 173 2.98 4.52 -12.27
CA ALA A 173 3.72 3.57 -11.44
C ALA A 173 4.16 4.23 -10.13
N VAL A 174 4.26 3.43 -9.08
CA VAL A 174 4.87 3.77 -7.80
C VAL A 174 5.88 2.68 -7.49
N ILE A 175 7.12 3.06 -7.18
CA ILE A 175 8.20 2.12 -6.86
C ILE A 175 8.58 2.34 -5.39
N GLU A 176 8.28 1.36 -4.54
CA GLU A 176 8.62 1.36 -3.13
C GLU A 176 9.96 0.63 -2.92
N PRO A 177 10.91 1.19 -2.15
CA PRO A 177 12.27 0.65 -2.03
C PRO A 177 12.37 -0.64 -1.21
N GLY A 178 11.32 -1.02 -0.47
CA GLY A 178 11.33 -2.15 0.45
C GLY A 178 12.17 -1.93 1.72
N ASN A 179 12.88 -0.81 1.81
CA ASN A 179 13.67 -0.39 2.97
C ASN A 179 13.08 0.90 3.54
N PRO A 180 12.64 0.93 4.82
CA PRO A 180 12.05 2.11 5.44
C PRO A 180 13.02 3.29 5.61
N LYS A 181 14.33 3.07 5.40
CA LYS A 181 15.36 4.12 5.44
C LYS A 181 15.62 4.78 4.08
N LEU A 182 14.86 4.41 3.06
CA LEU A 182 14.90 5.01 1.73
C LEU A 182 13.55 5.65 1.42
N PHE A 183 13.58 6.87 0.90
CA PHE A 183 12.43 7.57 0.37
C PHE A 183 12.42 7.47 -1.15
N ALA A 184 11.27 7.16 -1.73
CA ALA A 184 11.07 7.20 -3.18
C ALA A 184 10.42 8.53 -3.57
N GLY A 185 11.03 9.26 -4.50
CA GLY A 185 10.44 10.44 -5.08
C GLY A 185 9.35 10.13 -6.11
N GLU A 186 8.72 11.18 -6.65
CA GLU A 186 7.67 11.04 -7.63
C GLU A 186 8.17 10.25 -8.86
N THR A 187 7.42 9.20 -9.19
CA THR A 187 7.75 8.36 -10.35
C THR A 187 7.25 8.99 -11.65
N THR A 188 8.10 9.04 -12.67
CA THR A 188 7.66 9.30 -14.04
C THR A 188 7.32 7.97 -14.73
N THR A 189 6.31 7.97 -15.61
CA THR A 189 5.85 6.74 -16.26
C THR A 189 5.60 7.01 -17.74
N ARG A 190 6.10 6.13 -18.60
CA ARG A 190 5.85 6.14 -20.05
C ARG A 190 5.55 4.74 -20.54
N ARG A 191 4.62 4.63 -21.49
CA ARG A 191 4.25 3.37 -22.13
C ARG A 191 4.76 3.33 -23.56
N GLU A 192 5.40 2.22 -23.91
CA GLU A 192 5.94 1.92 -25.23
C GLU A 192 5.36 0.56 -25.66
N GLY A 193 4.15 0.58 -26.23
CA GLY A 193 3.41 -0.64 -26.55
C GLY A 193 3.16 -1.53 -25.33
N GLY A 194 3.70 -2.75 -25.37
CA GLY A 194 3.60 -3.74 -24.28
C GLY A 194 4.59 -3.53 -23.12
N LEU A 195 5.37 -2.45 -23.14
CA LEU A 195 6.35 -2.12 -22.11
C LEU A 195 5.93 -0.85 -21.36
N LEU A 196 5.90 -0.93 -20.03
CA LEU A 196 5.79 0.23 -19.16
C LEU A 196 7.17 0.54 -18.58
N VAL A 197 7.63 1.78 -18.73
CA VAL A 197 8.87 2.26 -18.13
C VAL A 197 8.55 3.26 -17.05
N ALA A 198 9.05 2.99 -15.85
CA ALA A 198 8.86 3.82 -14.68
C ALA A 198 10.21 4.22 -14.09
N GLU A 199 10.40 5.50 -13.79
CA GLU A 199 11.65 6.04 -13.25
C GLU A 199 11.39 6.85 -11.98
N THR A 200 12.17 6.59 -10.93
CA THR A 200 12.18 7.36 -9.68
C THR A 200 13.62 7.48 -9.18
N GLU A 201 13.81 8.30 -8.16
CA GLU A 201 15.05 8.43 -7.41
C GLU A 201 14.79 8.06 -5.96
N PHE A 202 15.66 7.21 -5.41
CA PHE A 202 15.67 6.86 -4.00
C PHE A 202 16.69 7.69 -3.26
N LEU A 203 16.22 8.35 -2.20
CA LEU A 203 17.01 9.22 -1.34
C LEU A 203 17.14 8.57 0.04
N PRO A 204 18.32 8.62 0.68
CA PRO A 204 18.47 8.11 2.03
C PRO A 204 17.74 9.01 3.04
N ALA A 205 17.20 8.38 4.09
CA ALA A 205 16.51 9.09 5.17
C ALA A 205 17.47 9.75 6.18
N ASP A 206 18.75 9.40 6.11
CA ASP A 206 19.84 9.89 6.95
C ASP A 206 21.14 9.93 6.13
N ASP A 207 22.25 10.32 6.73
CA ASP A 207 23.53 10.50 6.02
C ASP A 207 24.22 9.17 5.62
N ASN A 208 23.58 8.01 5.81
CA ASN A 208 24.17 6.72 5.45
C ASN A 208 23.79 6.28 4.04
N ALA A 209 24.71 5.54 3.42
CA ALA A 209 24.44 4.83 2.18
C ALA A 209 23.70 3.52 2.45
N TYR A 210 22.65 3.26 1.68
CA TYR A 210 21.87 2.03 1.76
C TYR A 210 21.93 1.25 0.44
N ALA A 211 22.23 -0.04 0.54
CA ALA A 211 22.09 -0.94 -0.59
C ALA A 211 20.61 -1.14 -0.93
N ILE A 212 20.31 -1.18 -2.23
CA ILE A 212 18.96 -1.47 -2.73
C ILE A 212 18.91 -2.93 -3.13
N ASP A 213 18.04 -3.69 -2.46
CA ASP A 213 17.72 -5.07 -2.83
C ASP A 213 16.55 -5.08 -3.80
N ARG A 214 16.81 -5.48 -5.06
CA ARG A 214 15.79 -5.57 -6.11
C ARG A 214 14.67 -6.56 -5.78
N SER A 215 14.92 -7.54 -4.93
CA SER A 215 13.90 -8.50 -4.47
C SER A 215 12.90 -7.88 -3.49
N GLN A 216 13.29 -6.82 -2.79
CA GLN A 216 12.45 -6.08 -1.84
C GLN A 216 11.72 -4.91 -2.48
N LEU A 217 12.06 -4.54 -3.73
CA LEU A 217 11.32 -3.52 -4.46
C LEU A 217 9.88 -3.95 -4.67
N ARG A 218 8.96 -3.00 -4.54
CA ARG A 218 7.55 -3.23 -4.85
C ARG A 218 7.09 -2.19 -5.84
N ILE A 219 6.58 -2.63 -6.99
CA ILE A 219 6.10 -1.76 -8.04
C ILE A 219 4.59 -1.89 -8.12
N THR A 220 3.87 -0.80 -7.88
CA THR A 220 2.42 -0.75 -8.10
C THR A 220 2.11 0.10 -9.32
N VAL A 221 1.44 -0.47 -10.33
CA VAL A 221 0.93 0.26 -11.50
C VAL A 221 -0.54 0.56 -11.29
N LEU A 222 -0.90 1.84 -11.33
CA LEU A 222 -2.26 2.35 -11.18
C LEU A 222 -2.78 2.76 -12.56
N GLY A 223 -3.68 1.97 -13.13
CA GLY A 223 -4.38 2.27 -14.37
C GLY A 223 -5.87 2.56 -14.15
N GLN A 224 -6.57 2.93 -15.21
CA GLN A 224 -8.01 3.25 -15.16
C GLN A 224 -8.90 2.02 -14.98
N ASN A 225 -8.47 0.85 -15.46
CA ASN A 225 -9.27 -0.38 -15.38
C ASN A 225 -8.95 -1.18 -14.12
N HIS A 226 -7.68 -1.27 -13.75
CA HIS A 226 -7.22 -1.98 -12.56
C HIS A 226 -5.85 -1.48 -12.10
N ALA A 227 -5.48 -1.83 -10.87
CA ALA A 227 -4.13 -1.68 -10.36
C ALA A 227 -3.39 -3.02 -10.41
N VAL A 228 -2.06 -2.99 -10.51
CA VAL A 228 -1.20 -4.17 -10.52
C VAL A 228 -0.10 -4.00 -9.48
N ASP A 229 0.13 -5.03 -8.67
CA ASP A 229 1.17 -5.09 -7.67
C ASP A 229 2.21 -6.16 -8.03
N ILE A 230 3.46 -5.72 -8.17
CA ILE A 230 4.59 -6.51 -8.62
C ILE A 230 5.63 -6.48 -7.50
N GLN A 231 5.96 -7.67 -7.00
CA GLN A 231 6.94 -7.86 -5.93
C GLN A 231 8.28 -8.27 -6.55
N GLY A 232 9.29 -7.46 -6.31
CA GLY A 232 10.63 -7.60 -6.84
C GLY A 232 10.76 -7.32 -8.34
N CYS A 233 12.01 -7.26 -8.80
CA CYS A 233 12.38 -7.22 -10.21
C CYS A 233 13.77 -7.83 -10.42
N SER A 234 14.03 -8.34 -11.62
CA SER A 234 15.36 -8.84 -11.97
C SER A 234 16.33 -7.71 -12.25
N ALA A 235 17.63 -7.99 -12.18
CA ALA A 235 18.65 -7.06 -12.64
C ALA A 235 18.58 -6.86 -14.16
N GLY A 236 18.95 -5.67 -14.61
CA GLY A 236 19.17 -5.33 -16.01
C GLY A 236 20.07 -4.12 -16.14
#